data_AF-A0A3L6Q1L7-F1
#
_entry.id   AF-A0A3L6Q1L7-F1
#
_cell.length_a   1.000
_cell.length_b   1.000
_cell.length_c   1.000
_cell.angle_alpha   90.00
_cell.angle_beta   90.00
_cell.angle_gamma   90.00
#
_symmetry.space_group_name_H-M   'P 1'
#
loop_
_entity.id
_entity.type
_entity.pdbx_description
1 polymer ?
#
loop_
_entity_poly.entity_id
_entity_poly.type
_entity_poly.pdbx_seq_one_letter_code
_entity_poly.pdbx_strand_id
1 'polypeptide(L)'
;MAAVWAPVVGHLLLLALLPSTSSSHMVFDLGGHVYRTGEFHVTMLIGDPAKPYFLHVDTGSNLTSLDCSKGSKVPHPVYRPAPGKLVLRKHTLCNALHQDVGKPKKPHKTVCKYEIHYLDGSWSRGVLIHDKFTFPSGSTKPDIAFGCGYEQGGSHETVTGVDGMLGLGRGSIDLVSQLKNNKVITKNVFAHCLSSKGGGYLSIGDENVLSSPANWVPMAPRTDRNHNHYSSGPETLHLDTKPIGAKLLEVIFDSGSTYTHLLEGPHAQLVSADIKLVLRKIWRCLILWKQSHNGATFWKEISGRRWRSSLPEEAQAGTAKDGRLVVLLLGVRLVSFFCFFQLCCRLLC
;
A
#
# COMPACT_ATOMS: atom_id res chain seq x y z
N MET A 1 -34.36 -69.17 8.05
CA MET A 1 -32.90 -69.34 7.89
C MET A 1 -32.58 -68.93 6.47
N ALA A 2 -31.79 -67.92 6.11
CA ALA A 2 -30.81 -67.10 6.81
C ALA A 2 -30.84 -65.67 6.22
N ALA A 3 -30.45 -64.69 7.04
CA ALA A 3 -30.36 -63.29 6.68
C ALA A 3 -29.11 -63.01 5.83
N VAL A 4 -29.25 -62.21 4.78
CA VAL A 4 -28.13 -61.56 4.08
C VAL A 4 -28.24 -60.07 4.36
N TRP A 5 -27.44 -59.59 5.31
CA TRP A 5 -27.20 -58.17 5.55
C TRP A 5 -25.72 -57.97 5.87
N ALA A 6 -24.99 -57.40 4.93
CA ALA A 6 -23.76 -56.62 5.14
C ALA A 6 -23.34 -55.97 3.80
N PRO A 7 -22.68 -54.79 3.78
CA PRO A 7 -22.73 -53.69 4.74
C PRO A 7 -22.83 -52.31 4.05
N VAL A 8 -23.76 -51.45 4.49
CA VAL A 8 -23.75 -50.00 4.15
C VAL A 8 -22.73 -49.23 5.01
N VAL A 9 -22.01 -49.92 5.90
CA VAL A 9 -21.06 -49.32 6.86
C VAL A 9 -19.72 -48.93 6.21
N GLY A 10 -19.43 -49.37 4.98
CA GLY A 10 -18.16 -49.08 4.29
C GLY A 10 -18.04 -47.69 3.66
N HIS A 11 -19.14 -46.96 3.46
CA HIS A 11 -19.10 -45.65 2.79
C HIS A 11 -19.09 -44.45 3.75
N LEU A 12 -19.56 -44.60 4.99
CA LEU A 12 -19.46 -43.53 5.99
C LEU A 12 -18.07 -43.43 6.65
N LEU A 13 -17.29 -44.51 6.67
CA LEU A 13 -15.93 -44.51 7.21
C LEU A 13 -14.88 -43.94 6.24
N LEU A 14 -15.18 -43.86 4.93
CA LEU A 14 -14.27 -43.26 3.95
C LEU A 14 -14.31 -41.72 3.96
N LEU A 15 -15.39 -41.11 4.44
CA LEU A 15 -15.50 -39.65 4.60
C LEU A 15 -14.75 -39.12 5.84
N ALA A 16 -14.41 -39.99 6.80
CA ALA A 16 -13.63 -39.63 7.98
C ALA A 16 -12.10 -39.64 7.76
N LEU A 17 -11.64 -40.06 6.57
CA LEU A 17 -10.22 -40.05 6.17
C LEU A 17 -9.88 -38.93 5.19
N LEU A 18 -10.84 -38.06 4.85
CA LEU A 18 -10.47 -36.76 4.29
C LEU A 18 -9.79 -35.99 5.41
N PRO A 19 -8.49 -35.63 5.30
CA PRO A 19 -7.91 -34.72 6.25
C PRO A 19 -8.81 -33.49 6.28
N SER A 20 -9.31 -33.15 7.47
CA SER A 20 -9.94 -31.86 7.71
C SER A 20 -8.99 -30.84 7.10
N THR A 21 -9.38 -30.19 6.00
CA THR A 21 -8.56 -29.14 5.40
C THR A 21 -8.59 -27.98 6.37
N SER A 22 -7.74 -28.05 7.39
CA SER A 22 -7.43 -26.92 8.24
C SER A 22 -6.93 -25.86 7.29
N SER A 23 -7.75 -24.85 7.01
CA SER A 23 -7.37 -23.72 6.17
C SER A 23 -6.12 -23.13 6.80
N SER A 24 -4.95 -23.33 6.17
CA SER A 24 -3.70 -22.73 6.60
C SER A 24 -3.71 -21.25 6.20
N HIS A 25 -4.55 -20.47 6.85
CA HIS A 25 -4.60 -19.02 6.73
C HIS A 25 -4.20 -18.38 8.06
N MET A 26 -3.63 -17.19 7.99
CA MET A 26 -3.18 -16.43 9.15
C MET A 26 -3.63 -14.99 8.98
N VAL A 27 -4.22 -14.43 10.03
CA VAL A 27 -4.67 -13.04 10.06
C VAL A 27 -3.82 -12.26 11.06
N PHE A 28 -3.42 -11.06 10.68
CA PHE A 28 -2.63 -10.14 11.47
C PHE A 28 -3.32 -8.80 11.52
N ASP A 29 -3.39 -8.21 12.71
CA ASP A 29 -3.78 -6.82 12.86
C ASP A 29 -2.69 -5.90 12.31
N LEU A 30 -3.12 -4.85 11.62
CA LEU A 30 -2.24 -3.80 11.12
C LEU A 30 -2.27 -2.59 12.05
N GLY A 31 -1.09 -2.03 12.29
CA GLY A 31 -0.90 -0.71 12.86
C GLY A 31 -0.65 0.34 11.78
N GLY A 32 -0.51 1.59 12.20
CA GLY A 32 -0.22 2.71 11.30
C GLY A 32 -1.45 3.43 10.77
N HIS A 33 -1.22 4.50 10.01
CA HIS A 33 -2.23 5.45 9.57
C HIS A 33 -1.70 6.40 8.50
N VAL A 34 -2.39 6.51 7.36
CA VAL A 34 -2.02 7.36 6.22
C VAL A 34 -1.54 8.75 6.64
N TYR A 35 -2.35 9.50 7.40
CA TYR A 35 -2.02 10.90 7.74
C TYR A 35 -1.04 11.09 8.90
N ARG A 36 -0.83 10.08 9.76
CA ARG A 36 -0.01 10.25 10.98
C ARG A 36 1.37 9.64 10.83
N THR A 37 1.44 8.46 10.23
CA THR A 37 2.69 7.71 10.04
C THR A 37 3.08 7.61 8.57
N GLY A 38 2.15 7.82 7.63
CA GLY A 38 2.42 7.66 6.19
C GLY A 38 2.46 6.20 5.72
N GLU A 39 2.36 5.25 6.64
CA GLU A 39 2.57 3.83 6.39
C GLU A 39 1.69 2.95 7.29
N PHE A 40 1.46 1.71 6.85
CA PHE A 40 0.85 0.64 7.65
C PHE A 40 1.87 -0.46 7.93
N HIS A 41 1.88 -0.99 9.13
CA HIS A 41 2.83 -2.04 9.52
C HIS A 41 2.13 -3.23 10.16
N VAL A 42 2.79 -4.38 10.09
CA VAL A 42 2.42 -5.58 10.83
C VAL A 42 3.52 -5.93 11.83
N THR A 43 3.13 -6.54 12.94
CA THR A 43 4.11 -7.09 13.88
C THR A 43 4.46 -8.52 13.49
N MET A 44 5.74 -8.78 13.18
CA MET A 44 6.27 -10.11 12.94
C MET A 44 7.19 -10.55 14.08
N LEU A 45 7.07 -11.81 14.49
CA LEU A 45 7.92 -12.40 15.53
C LEU A 45 9.07 -13.17 14.87
N ILE A 46 10.30 -12.70 15.05
CA ILE A 46 11.48 -13.20 14.32
C ILE A 46 12.58 -13.63 15.30
N GLY A 47 13.23 -14.76 15.00
CA GLY A 47 14.37 -15.32 15.75
C GLY A 47 14.01 -16.40 16.78
N ASP A 48 15.03 -16.85 17.50
CA ASP A 48 14.92 -17.85 18.58
C ASP A 48 15.82 -17.44 19.76
N PRO A 49 15.27 -16.86 20.85
CA PRO A 49 13.84 -16.65 21.12
C PRO A 49 13.21 -15.60 20.19
N ALA A 50 11.90 -15.75 19.94
CA ALA A 50 11.16 -14.88 19.04
C ALA A 50 11.02 -13.46 19.61
N LYS A 51 11.26 -12.45 18.79
CA LYS A 51 11.16 -11.02 19.15
C LYS A 51 10.28 -10.26 18.17
N PRO A 52 9.50 -9.27 18.64
CA PRO A 52 8.63 -8.48 17.77
C PRO A 52 9.42 -7.45 16.95
N TYR A 53 8.99 -7.28 15.70
CA TYR A 53 9.45 -6.25 14.79
C TYR A 53 8.27 -5.70 13.99
N PHE A 54 8.20 -4.38 13.84
CA PHE A 54 7.22 -3.70 12.99
C PHE A 54 7.75 -3.62 11.57
N LEU A 55 7.02 -4.22 10.63
CA LEU A 55 7.39 -4.24 9.22
C LEU A 55 6.35 -3.49 8.40
N HIS A 56 6.79 -2.50 7.63
CA HIS A 56 5.95 -1.78 6.67
C HIS A 56 5.41 -2.75 5.60
N VAL A 57 4.09 -2.81 5.45
CA VAL A 57 3.41 -3.67 4.47
C VAL A 57 3.58 -3.13 3.05
N ASP A 58 4.39 -3.80 2.23
CA ASP A 58 4.78 -3.30 0.91
C ASP A 58 4.56 -4.35 -0.20
N THR A 59 3.56 -4.14 -1.07
CA THR A 59 3.29 -4.97 -2.26
C THR A 59 4.11 -4.57 -3.49
N GLY A 60 4.80 -3.42 -3.44
CA GLY A 60 5.75 -2.95 -4.44
C GLY A 60 7.13 -3.61 -4.33
N SER A 61 7.48 -4.18 -3.18
CA SER A 61 8.79 -4.79 -2.92
C SER A 61 8.75 -6.31 -2.71
N ASN A 62 9.76 -7.01 -3.24
CA ASN A 62 9.86 -8.47 -3.09
C ASN A 62 10.55 -8.92 -1.81
N LEU A 63 11.53 -8.19 -1.30
CA LEU A 63 12.35 -8.64 -0.18
C LEU A 63 11.78 -8.13 1.15
N THR A 64 11.39 -9.04 2.04
CA THR A 64 11.24 -8.71 3.46
C THR A 64 12.61 -8.38 4.05
N SER A 65 12.75 -7.31 4.82
CA SER A 65 14.03 -6.89 5.40
C SER A 65 13.88 -6.19 6.74
N LEU A 66 14.93 -6.27 7.56
CA LEU A 66 15.11 -5.50 8.81
C LEU A 66 16.30 -4.55 8.69
N ASP A 67 16.23 -3.45 9.43
CA ASP A 67 17.41 -2.64 9.73
C ASP A 67 18.28 -3.34 10.79
N CYS A 68 19.52 -3.62 10.40
CA CYS A 68 20.54 -4.25 11.20
C CYS A 68 21.73 -3.32 11.47
N SER A 69 21.65 -2.04 11.07
CA SER A 69 22.74 -1.09 11.20
C SER A 69 22.94 -0.68 12.66
N LYS A 70 24.22 -0.51 13.05
CA LYS A 70 24.57 -0.13 14.42
C LYS A 70 24.21 1.34 14.64
N GLY A 71 23.37 1.60 15.64
CA GLY A 71 22.96 2.95 16.00
C GLY A 71 21.71 3.44 15.28
N SER A 72 21.07 2.59 14.46
CA SER A 72 19.75 2.89 13.90
C SER A 72 18.72 3.17 14.98
N LYS A 73 17.90 4.19 14.73
CA LYS A 73 16.78 4.59 15.59
C LYS A 73 15.50 3.93 15.07
N VAL A 74 15.38 2.63 15.35
CA VAL A 74 14.20 1.82 15.05
C VAL A 74 13.40 1.49 16.32
N PRO A 75 12.11 1.12 16.21
CA PRO A 75 11.25 0.87 17.37
C PRO A 75 11.73 -0.23 18.33
N HIS A 76 12.37 -1.30 17.81
CA HIS A 76 12.86 -2.43 18.59
C HIS A 76 14.40 -2.53 18.59
N PRO A 77 14.99 -3.32 19.50
CA PRO A 77 16.43 -3.59 19.44
C PRO A 77 16.84 -4.17 18.08
N VAL A 78 17.77 -3.47 17.43
CA VAL A 78 18.35 -3.84 16.12
C VAL A 78 18.63 -5.33 16.04
N TYR A 79 18.15 -5.96 14.98
CA TYR A 79 18.35 -7.39 14.76
C TYR A 79 19.82 -7.72 14.54
N ARG A 80 20.32 -8.74 15.23
CA ARG A 80 21.70 -9.21 15.09
C ARG A 80 21.70 -10.69 14.72
N PRO A 81 21.97 -11.04 13.44
CA PRO A 81 22.00 -12.43 13.03
C PRO A 81 23.14 -13.18 13.72
N ALA A 82 22.87 -14.40 14.18
CA ALA A 82 23.92 -15.30 14.61
C ALA A 82 24.79 -15.73 13.40
N PRO A 83 26.08 -16.10 13.58
CA PRO A 83 26.99 -16.41 12.48
C PRO A 83 26.47 -17.48 11.49
N GLY A 84 25.68 -18.45 11.98
CA GLY A 84 25.10 -19.52 11.15
C GLY A 84 23.86 -19.12 10.33
N LYS A 85 23.38 -17.87 10.44
CA LYS A 85 22.14 -17.40 9.79
C LYS A 85 22.39 -16.72 8.44
N LEU A 86 23.66 -16.55 8.05
CA LEU A 86 24.03 -15.91 6.79
C LEU A 86 23.75 -16.84 5.61
N VAL A 87 23.05 -16.35 4.59
CA VAL A 87 22.86 -17.09 3.35
C VAL A 87 24.11 -16.95 2.47
N LEU A 88 24.72 -18.08 2.13
CA LEU A 88 25.90 -18.11 1.27
C LEU A 88 25.57 -17.69 -0.17
N ARG A 89 26.54 -17.10 -0.85
CA ARG A 89 26.38 -16.64 -2.25
C ARG A 89 25.91 -17.76 -3.19
N LYS A 90 26.38 -19.00 -2.99
CA LYS A 90 26.04 -20.15 -3.84
C LYS A 90 24.69 -20.79 -3.50
N HIS A 91 24.02 -20.34 -2.45
CA HIS A 91 22.74 -20.89 -2.02
C HIS A 91 21.62 -20.54 -3.01
N THR A 92 20.63 -21.41 -3.18
CA THR A 92 19.50 -21.23 -4.11
C THR A 92 18.69 -19.97 -3.80
N LEU A 93 18.45 -19.69 -2.51
CA LEU A 93 17.84 -18.44 -2.02
C LEU A 93 18.56 -17.17 -2.52
N CYS A 94 19.88 -17.22 -2.72
CA CYS A 94 20.60 -16.07 -3.25
C CYS A 94 20.32 -15.84 -4.74
N ASN A 95 20.14 -16.91 -5.50
CA ASN A 95 19.75 -16.81 -6.90
C ASN A 95 18.31 -16.30 -7.03
N ALA A 96 17.39 -16.77 -6.18
CA ALA A 96 16.02 -16.26 -6.08
C ALA A 96 16.02 -14.75 -5.77
N LEU A 97 16.77 -14.32 -4.76
CA LEU A 97 16.96 -12.91 -4.45
C LEU A 97 17.42 -12.10 -5.68
N HIS A 98 18.49 -12.52 -6.36
CA HIS A 98 19.04 -11.76 -7.50
C HIS A 98 18.14 -11.78 -8.73
N GLN A 99 17.28 -12.78 -8.89
CA GLN A 99 16.22 -12.79 -9.90
C GLN A 99 15.14 -11.76 -9.57
N ASP A 100 14.77 -11.65 -8.29
CA ASP A 100 13.65 -10.83 -7.85
C ASP A 100 14.00 -9.36 -7.62
N VAL A 101 15.20 -9.04 -7.13
CA VAL A 101 15.61 -7.65 -6.81
C VAL A 101 16.80 -7.17 -7.64
N GLY A 102 17.32 -8.01 -8.53
CA GLY A 102 18.52 -7.72 -9.29
C GLY A 102 19.83 -8.03 -8.55
N LYS A 103 20.95 -7.95 -9.27
CA LYS A 103 22.29 -8.19 -8.72
C LYS A 103 22.86 -6.90 -8.14
N PRO A 104 23.51 -6.95 -6.96
CA PRO A 104 24.18 -5.78 -6.40
C PRO A 104 25.36 -5.36 -7.29
N LYS A 105 25.69 -4.05 -7.29
CA LYS A 105 26.81 -3.52 -8.09
C LYS A 105 28.15 -4.13 -7.67
N LYS A 106 28.30 -4.43 -6.38
CA LYS A 106 29.51 -5.01 -5.79
C LYS A 106 29.19 -6.35 -5.09
N PRO A 107 29.12 -7.46 -5.85
CA PRO A 107 28.83 -8.77 -5.27
C PRO A 107 29.94 -9.24 -4.32
N HIS A 108 29.57 -9.98 -3.27
CA HIS A 108 30.54 -10.62 -2.37
C HIS A 108 30.81 -12.06 -2.81
N LYS A 109 32.03 -12.56 -2.55
CA LYS A 109 32.45 -13.91 -2.97
C LYS A 109 31.76 -15.04 -2.20
N THR A 110 31.49 -14.82 -0.90
CA THR A 110 31.01 -15.88 0.01
C THR A 110 29.59 -15.68 0.52
N VAL A 111 29.13 -14.43 0.65
CA VAL A 111 27.85 -14.08 1.30
C VAL A 111 26.92 -13.51 0.25
N CYS A 112 25.63 -13.80 0.36
CA CYS A 112 24.63 -13.23 -0.53
C CYS A 112 24.35 -11.76 -0.16
N LYS A 113 24.84 -10.81 -0.96
CA LYS A 113 24.53 -9.39 -0.82
C LYS A 113 23.33 -8.98 -1.66
N TYR A 114 22.60 -7.97 -1.20
CA TYR A 114 21.58 -7.27 -1.98
C TYR A 114 21.84 -5.76 -1.97
N GLU A 115 21.30 -5.08 -2.97
CA GLU A 115 21.25 -3.63 -3.09
C GLU A 115 19.91 -3.29 -3.75
N ILE A 116 19.02 -2.61 -3.04
CA ILE A 116 17.70 -2.20 -3.51
C ILE A 116 17.67 -0.68 -3.61
N HIS A 117 17.12 -0.17 -4.72
CA HIS A 117 16.84 1.24 -4.94
C HIS A 117 15.33 1.38 -5.14
N TYR A 118 14.69 2.20 -4.30
CA TYR A 118 13.26 2.43 -4.31
C TYR A 118 12.89 3.62 -5.20
N LEU A 119 11.61 3.71 -5.58
CA LEU A 119 11.11 4.76 -6.49
C LEU A 119 11.16 6.17 -5.88
N ASP A 120 11.14 6.27 -4.56
CA ASP A 120 11.27 7.53 -3.81
C ASP A 120 12.73 8.03 -3.71
N GLY A 121 13.66 7.31 -4.33
CA GLY A 121 15.10 7.59 -4.30
C GLY A 121 15.82 7.08 -3.06
N SER A 122 15.12 6.43 -2.13
CA SER A 122 15.75 5.73 -1.02
C SER A 122 16.40 4.42 -1.47
N TRP A 123 17.34 3.91 -0.69
CA TRP A 123 18.05 2.68 -0.99
C TRP A 123 18.46 1.92 0.27
N SER A 124 18.63 0.61 0.13
CA SER A 124 19.09 -0.29 1.19
C SER A 124 20.11 -1.28 0.66
N ARG A 125 21.19 -1.50 1.42
CA ARG A 125 22.21 -2.52 1.16
C ARG A 125 22.42 -3.38 2.38
N GLY A 126 22.56 -4.67 2.13
CA GLY A 126 22.69 -5.63 3.20
C GLY A 126 23.10 -7.01 2.71
N VAL A 127 22.85 -7.98 3.59
CA VAL A 127 23.05 -9.40 3.31
C VAL A 127 21.74 -10.15 3.49
N LEU A 128 21.56 -11.21 2.70
CA LEU A 128 20.46 -12.14 2.90
C LEU A 128 20.81 -13.06 4.07
N ILE A 129 19.88 -13.18 5.00
CA ILE A 129 19.93 -14.12 6.11
C ILE A 129 18.67 -14.97 6.10
N HIS A 130 18.65 -16.03 6.91
CA HIS A 130 17.43 -16.77 7.18
C HIS A 130 17.27 -17.03 8.67
N ASP A 131 16.07 -16.94 9.22
CA ASP A 131 15.80 -17.30 10.60
C ASP A 131 14.32 -17.67 10.78
N LYS A 132 13.99 -18.16 11.98
CA LYS A 132 12.65 -18.61 12.33
C LYS A 132 11.69 -17.44 12.43
N PHE A 133 10.57 -17.55 11.71
CA PHE A 133 9.40 -16.69 11.92
C PHE A 133 8.39 -17.44 12.79
N THR A 134 7.78 -16.77 13.75
CA THR A 134 6.72 -17.33 14.59
C THR A 134 5.38 -16.72 14.19
N PHE A 135 4.43 -17.57 13.81
CA PHE A 135 3.09 -17.15 13.37
C PHE A 135 2.00 -17.57 14.37
N PRO A 136 0.82 -16.91 14.35
CA PRO A 136 -0.28 -17.19 15.30
C PRO A 136 -0.75 -18.64 15.34
N SER A 137 -0.64 -19.39 14.24
CA SER A 137 -1.00 -20.82 14.16
C SER A 137 -0.02 -21.76 14.90
N GLY A 138 1.05 -21.21 15.49
CA GLY A 138 1.70 -21.70 16.70
C GLY A 138 2.57 -22.95 16.63
N SER A 139 2.33 -23.90 15.72
CA SER A 139 3.08 -25.18 15.70
C SER A 139 4.35 -25.14 14.87
N THR A 140 4.40 -24.34 13.80
CA THR A 140 5.50 -24.34 12.84
C THR A 140 6.19 -22.99 12.84
N LYS A 141 7.51 -23.00 13.06
CA LYS A 141 8.38 -21.84 12.96
C LYS A 141 9.28 -21.97 11.73
N PRO A 142 8.78 -21.65 10.52
CA PRO A 142 9.56 -21.83 9.30
C PRO A 142 10.80 -20.94 9.31
N ASP A 143 11.91 -21.45 8.77
CA ASP A 143 13.06 -20.61 8.41
C ASP A 143 12.70 -19.83 7.14
N ILE A 144 12.62 -18.50 7.29
CA ILE A 144 12.32 -17.56 6.21
C ILE A 144 13.59 -16.76 5.92
N ALA A 145 13.90 -16.58 4.64
CA ALA A 145 14.97 -15.73 4.18
C ALA A 145 14.51 -14.27 4.12
N PHE A 146 15.31 -13.35 4.65
CA PHE A 146 15.03 -11.92 4.67
C PHE A 146 16.32 -11.11 4.65
N GLY A 147 16.22 -9.85 4.23
CA GLY A 147 17.34 -8.91 4.18
C GLY A 147 17.69 -8.37 5.58
N CYS A 148 18.98 -8.30 5.86
CA CYS A 148 19.51 -7.59 7.02
C CYS A 148 20.32 -6.41 6.49
N GLY A 149 19.72 -5.22 6.54
CA GLY A 149 20.25 -3.98 5.98
C GLY A 149 21.26 -3.33 6.91
N TYR A 150 22.42 -2.96 6.39
CA TYR A 150 23.49 -2.32 7.17
C TYR A 150 23.81 -0.90 6.69
N GLU A 151 23.40 -0.58 5.47
CA GLU A 151 23.55 0.75 4.90
C GLU A 151 22.21 1.13 4.26
N GLN A 152 21.71 2.30 4.62
CA GLN A 152 20.49 2.88 4.10
C GLN A 152 20.76 4.35 3.80
N GLY A 153 20.06 4.93 2.83
CA GLY A 153 20.16 6.34 2.52
C GLY A 153 19.05 6.81 1.60
N GLY A 154 18.98 8.11 1.37
CA GLY A 154 17.94 8.76 0.56
C GLY A 154 17.03 9.68 1.37
N SER A 155 15.81 9.89 0.90
CA SER A 155 15.05 11.14 1.10
C SER A 155 14.61 11.49 2.54
N HIS A 156 14.73 10.61 3.54
CA HIS A 156 14.35 10.92 4.92
C HIS A 156 15.24 10.21 5.97
N GLU A 157 16.42 10.75 6.27
CA GLU A 157 17.36 10.26 7.31
C GLU A 157 16.87 10.41 8.77
N THR A 158 15.57 10.29 9.05
CA THR A 158 15.01 10.60 10.38
C THR A 158 13.99 9.56 10.83
N VAL A 159 14.40 8.72 11.79
CA VAL A 159 13.57 7.86 12.66
C VAL A 159 12.38 7.20 11.94
N THR A 160 12.54 5.94 11.56
CA THR A 160 11.45 5.17 10.96
C THR A 160 10.48 4.69 12.04
N GLY A 161 9.17 4.75 11.76
CA GLY A 161 8.13 4.16 12.63
C GLY A 161 8.11 2.63 12.63
N VAL A 162 9.01 2.02 11.86
CA VAL A 162 9.13 0.59 11.59
C VAL A 162 10.58 0.13 11.71
N ASP A 163 10.77 -1.15 11.96
CA ASP A 163 12.08 -1.83 12.00
C ASP A 163 12.55 -2.30 10.62
N GLY A 164 11.67 -2.25 9.63
CA GLY A 164 11.95 -2.70 8.28
C GLY A 164 10.70 -2.80 7.42
N MET A 165 10.78 -3.66 6.41
CA MET A 165 9.80 -3.79 5.34
C MET A 165 9.36 -5.24 5.21
N LEU A 166 8.06 -5.45 5.03
CA LEU A 166 7.45 -6.71 4.68
C LEU A 166 7.23 -6.73 3.17
N GLY A 167 8.11 -7.42 2.45
CA GLY A 167 8.00 -7.60 1.01
C GLY A 167 6.90 -8.60 0.67
N LEU A 168 5.82 -8.09 0.06
CA LEU A 168 4.66 -8.84 -0.41
C LEU A 168 4.52 -8.84 -1.93
N GLY A 169 5.59 -8.48 -2.65
CA GLY A 169 5.67 -8.54 -4.11
C GLY A 169 5.43 -9.95 -4.68
N ARG A 170 5.54 -10.10 -6.00
CA ARG A 170 5.26 -11.35 -6.72
C ARG A 170 6.53 -12.19 -6.95
N GLY A 171 7.55 -12.00 -6.12
CA GLY A 171 8.83 -12.68 -6.27
C GLY A 171 8.76 -14.18 -6.01
N SER A 172 9.93 -14.80 -5.97
CA SER A 172 10.16 -16.12 -5.37
C SER A 172 10.71 -16.00 -3.94
N ILE A 173 11.35 -14.86 -3.62
CA ILE A 173 11.93 -14.52 -2.32
C ILE A 173 10.96 -13.75 -1.39
N ASP A 174 9.77 -13.37 -1.87
CA ASP A 174 8.77 -12.71 -1.02
C ASP A 174 8.26 -13.65 0.08
N LEU A 175 7.67 -13.06 1.12
CA LEU A 175 7.24 -13.83 2.29
C LEU A 175 6.23 -14.92 1.91
N VAL A 176 5.23 -14.59 1.09
CA VAL A 176 4.10 -15.48 0.80
C VAL A 176 4.56 -16.67 -0.04
N SER A 177 5.43 -16.43 -1.02
CA SER A 177 6.08 -17.47 -1.81
C SER A 177 6.93 -18.41 -0.95
N GLN A 178 7.69 -17.87 0.00
CA GLN A 178 8.47 -18.69 0.93
C GLN A 178 7.58 -19.52 1.87
N LEU A 179 6.49 -18.95 2.39
CA LEU A 179 5.51 -19.68 3.20
C LEU A 179 4.85 -20.82 2.43
N LYS A 180 4.52 -20.58 1.16
CA LYS A 180 3.96 -21.60 0.27
C LYS A 180 4.98 -22.71 0.01
N ASN A 181 6.24 -22.37 -0.28
CA ASN A 181 7.32 -23.33 -0.54
C ASN A 181 7.66 -24.17 0.70
N ASN A 182 7.62 -23.56 1.88
CA ASN A 182 7.80 -24.23 3.17
C ASN A 182 6.55 -25.00 3.63
N LYS A 183 5.50 -25.05 2.80
CA LYS A 183 4.23 -25.75 3.09
C LYS A 183 3.50 -25.25 4.34
N VAL A 184 3.77 -24.01 4.73
CA VAL A 184 3.08 -23.35 5.86
C VAL A 184 1.67 -22.95 5.44
N ILE A 185 1.51 -22.51 4.18
CA ILE A 185 0.22 -22.19 3.56
C ILE A 185 -0.01 -23.04 2.31
N THR A 186 -1.28 -23.29 1.98
CA THR A 186 -1.66 -24.09 0.81
C THR A 186 -1.85 -23.27 -0.46
N LYS A 187 -2.09 -21.96 -0.36
CA LYS A 187 -2.25 -21.05 -1.51
C LYS A 187 -1.31 -19.86 -1.36
N ASN A 188 -0.70 -19.43 -2.47
CA ASN A 188 0.09 -18.20 -2.54
C ASN A 188 -0.85 -17.02 -2.78
N VAL A 189 -1.62 -16.67 -1.74
CA VAL A 189 -2.64 -15.63 -1.75
C VAL A 189 -2.52 -14.87 -0.44
N PHE A 190 -2.75 -13.57 -0.49
CA PHE A 190 -2.91 -12.72 0.68
C PHE A 190 -3.95 -11.64 0.37
N ALA A 191 -4.49 -11.02 1.40
CA ALA A 191 -5.38 -9.88 1.30
C ALA A 191 -5.02 -8.87 2.38
N HIS A 192 -5.12 -7.57 2.09
CA HIS A 192 -5.01 -6.54 3.11
C HIS A 192 -6.18 -5.56 3.03
N CYS A 193 -6.69 -5.14 4.19
CA CYS A 193 -7.69 -4.10 4.32
C CYS A 193 -7.09 -2.98 5.15
N LEU A 194 -6.90 -1.81 4.54
CA LEU A 194 -6.28 -0.64 5.18
C LEU A 194 -7.37 0.39 5.51
N SER A 195 -7.48 0.77 6.77
CA SER A 195 -8.52 1.69 7.24
C SER A 195 -8.07 3.15 7.15
N SER A 196 -8.94 4.01 6.63
CA SER A 196 -8.71 5.47 6.63
C SER A 196 -8.67 6.09 8.03
N LYS A 197 -9.18 5.37 9.05
CA LYS A 197 -9.09 5.75 10.47
C LYS A 197 -7.83 5.20 11.15
N GLY A 198 -6.99 4.48 10.43
CA GLY A 198 -5.81 3.76 10.94
C GLY A 198 -6.09 2.28 11.19
N GLY A 199 -5.00 1.52 11.16
CA GLY A 199 -4.97 0.07 11.28
C GLY A 199 -5.67 -0.67 10.15
N GLY A 200 -6.08 -1.91 10.42
CA GLY A 200 -6.64 -2.80 9.41
C GLY A 200 -6.26 -4.25 9.70
N TYR A 201 -6.28 -5.09 8.66
CA TYR A 201 -5.82 -6.46 8.77
C TYR A 201 -5.06 -6.90 7.51
N LEU A 202 -4.14 -7.84 7.69
CA LEU A 202 -3.45 -8.58 6.65
C LEU A 202 -3.78 -10.06 6.86
N SER A 203 -4.21 -10.73 5.80
CA SER A 203 -4.48 -12.16 5.79
C SER A 203 -3.58 -12.84 4.77
N ILE A 204 -2.99 -13.98 5.12
CA ILE A 204 -2.07 -14.74 4.27
C ILE A 204 -2.52 -16.20 4.24
N GLY A 205 -2.65 -16.77 3.04
CA GLY A 205 -2.98 -18.18 2.82
C GLY A 205 -4.39 -18.40 2.28
N ASP A 206 -4.98 -19.54 2.64
CA ASP A 206 -6.28 -19.99 2.13
C ASP A 206 -7.44 -19.35 2.89
N GLU A 207 -7.51 -18.03 2.83
CA GLU A 207 -8.71 -17.31 3.25
C GLU A 207 -9.81 -17.54 2.20
N ASN A 208 -11.05 -17.69 2.65
CA ASN A 208 -12.23 -17.75 1.79
C ASN A 208 -12.52 -16.38 1.13
N VAL A 209 -11.51 -15.69 0.60
CA VAL A 209 -11.60 -14.42 -0.14
C VAL A 209 -12.60 -14.53 -1.30
N LEU A 210 -12.72 -15.74 -1.87
CA LEU A 210 -13.68 -16.09 -2.92
C LEU A 210 -15.16 -16.05 -2.47
N SER A 211 -15.45 -15.96 -1.17
CA SER A 211 -16.81 -15.90 -0.63
C SER A 211 -17.35 -14.48 -0.47
N SER A 212 -16.49 -13.46 -0.63
CA SER A 212 -16.90 -12.05 -0.62
C SER A 212 -17.34 -11.62 -2.03
N PRO A 213 -18.37 -10.77 -2.18
CA PRO A 213 -18.74 -10.18 -3.47
C PRO A 213 -17.61 -9.25 -3.96
N ALA A 214 -16.60 -9.82 -4.59
CA ALA A 214 -15.45 -9.13 -5.15
C ALA A 214 -15.53 -9.10 -6.69
N ASN A 215 -15.12 -7.98 -7.27
CA ASN A 215 -14.85 -7.89 -8.70
C ASN A 215 -13.43 -8.37 -8.97
N TRP A 216 -13.26 -9.27 -9.93
CA TRP A 216 -11.97 -9.85 -10.27
C TRP A 216 -11.45 -9.26 -11.57
N VAL A 217 -10.17 -8.88 -11.58
CA VAL A 217 -9.45 -8.49 -12.79
C VAL A 217 -8.25 -9.44 -12.96
N PRO A 218 -7.97 -9.95 -14.17
CA PRO A 218 -6.77 -10.72 -14.42
C PRO A 218 -5.52 -9.91 -14.10
N MET A 219 -4.57 -10.56 -13.44
CA MET A 219 -3.29 -9.94 -13.16
C MET A 219 -2.41 -9.97 -14.41
N ALA A 220 -1.75 -8.86 -14.72
CA ALA A 220 -0.83 -8.77 -15.84
C ALA A 220 0.29 -9.83 -15.71
N PRO A 221 0.70 -10.44 -16.84
CA PRO A 221 1.81 -11.38 -16.84
C PRO A 221 3.10 -10.65 -16.44
N ARG A 222 4.00 -11.37 -15.78
CA ARG A 222 5.33 -10.87 -15.45
C ARG A 222 6.13 -10.71 -16.75
N THR A 223 6.80 -9.58 -16.93
CA THR A 223 7.65 -9.33 -18.11
C THR A 223 8.94 -8.67 -17.66
N ASP A 224 9.94 -8.59 -18.53
CA ASP A 224 11.19 -7.88 -18.18
C ASP A 224 10.98 -6.38 -17.91
N ARG A 225 9.87 -5.80 -18.40
CA ARG A 225 9.49 -4.39 -18.18
C ARG A 225 8.64 -4.19 -16.93
N ASN A 226 7.79 -5.16 -16.62
CA ASN A 226 6.93 -5.15 -15.46
C ASN A 226 7.56 -6.13 -14.47
N HIS A 227 8.42 -5.59 -13.59
CA HIS A 227 9.03 -6.32 -12.48
C HIS A 227 7.95 -7.06 -11.66
N ASN A 228 8.30 -7.80 -10.62
CA ASN A 228 7.34 -8.62 -9.85
C ASN A 228 6.28 -7.79 -9.04
N HIS A 229 5.66 -6.77 -9.63
CA HIS A 229 4.62 -5.93 -9.08
C HIS A 229 3.22 -6.45 -9.45
N TYR A 230 2.25 -6.12 -8.60
CA TYR A 230 0.83 -6.36 -8.88
C TYR A 230 0.32 -5.29 -9.84
N SER A 231 -0.27 -5.73 -10.95
CA SER A 231 -0.74 -4.85 -12.02
C SER A 231 -1.90 -5.52 -12.76
N SER A 232 -2.90 -4.75 -13.20
CA SER A 232 -3.90 -5.22 -14.19
C SER A 232 -3.41 -5.02 -15.63
N GLY A 233 -2.30 -4.32 -15.83
CA GLY A 233 -1.74 -3.95 -17.13
C GLY A 233 -2.04 -2.49 -17.49
N PRO A 234 -1.95 -2.13 -18.77
CA PRO A 234 -2.27 -0.80 -19.26
C PRO A 234 -3.77 -0.51 -19.20
N GLU A 235 -4.16 0.54 -18.50
CA GLU A 235 -5.56 0.94 -18.26
C GLU A 235 -5.83 2.38 -18.67
N THR A 236 -7.12 2.71 -18.82
CA THR A 236 -7.56 4.10 -19.02
C THR A 236 -8.11 4.67 -17.71
N LEU A 237 -7.51 5.76 -17.24
CA LEU A 237 -8.03 6.50 -16.09
C LEU A 237 -9.30 7.26 -16.50
N HIS A 238 -10.39 7.08 -15.78
CA HIS A 238 -11.64 7.81 -16.00
C HIS A 238 -11.99 8.68 -14.79
N LEU A 239 -12.47 9.90 -15.06
CA LEU A 239 -13.19 10.72 -14.09
C LEU A 239 -14.67 10.72 -14.51
N ASP A 240 -15.52 10.14 -13.68
CA ASP A 240 -16.88 9.74 -14.04
C ASP A 240 -16.88 8.87 -15.32
N THR A 241 -17.44 9.38 -16.42
CA THR A 241 -17.49 8.70 -17.72
C THR A 241 -16.43 9.22 -18.70
N LYS A 242 -15.56 10.14 -18.26
CA LYS A 242 -14.61 10.82 -19.16
C LYS A 242 -13.20 10.27 -18.97
N PRO A 243 -12.54 9.82 -20.04
CA PRO A 243 -11.15 9.42 -19.95
C PRO A 243 -10.26 10.63 -19.66
N ILE A 244 -9.21 10.41 -18.87
CA ILE A 244 -8.16 11.34 -18.53
C ILE A 244 -6.87 10.86 -19.19
N GLY A 245 -6.21 11.74 -19.94
CA GLY A 245 -5.05 11.38 -20.76
C GLY A 245 -5.44 10.73 -22.09
N ALA A 246 -4.47 10.71 -23.02
CA ALA A 246 -4.63 10.14 -24.36
C ALA A 246 -3.94 8.77 -24.52
N LYS A 247 -3.16 8.35 -23.52
CA LYS A 247 -2.39 7.10 -23.53
C LYS A 247 -2.83 6.22 -22.38
N LEU A 248 -2.78 4.91 -22.60
CA LEU A 248 -2.94 3.93 -21.54
C LEU A 248 -1.85 4.11 -20.49
N LEU A 249 -2.23 3.96 -19.22
CA LEU A 249 -1.37 4.08 -18.07
C LEU A 249 -1.08 2.69 -17.53
N GLU A 250 0.18 2.39 -17.28
CA GLU A 250 0.54 1.18 -16.54
C GLU A 250 0.13 1.36 -15.08
N VAL A 251 -0.70 0.44 -14.57
CA VAL A 251 -1.21 0.50 -13.21
C VAL A 251 -0.43 -0.46 -12.33
N ILE A 252 0.08 0.02 -11.20
CA ILE A 252 0.74 -0.79 -10.18
C ILE A 252 -0.04 -0.63 -8.87
N PHE A 253 -0.35 -1.75 -8.22
CA PHE A 253 -0.96 -1.79 -6.90
C PHE A 253 0.13 -1.90 -5.83
N ASP A 254 0.34 -0.82 -5.09
CA ASP A 254 1.43 -0.68 -4.13
C ASP A 254 0.92 -0.16 -2.79
N SER A 255 0.91 -1.02 -1.77
CA SER A 255 0.60 -0.64 -0.39
C SER A 255 1.73 0.09 0.32
N GLY A 256 2.96 0.01 -0.21
CA GLY A 256 4.14 0.70 0.30
C GLY A 256 4.20 2.18 -0.10
N SER A 257 3.33 2.61 -1.01
CA SER A 257 3.17 4.01 -1.38
C SER A 257 2.00 4.66 -0.65
N THR A 258 2.27 5.76 0.05
CA THR A 258 1.24 6.49 0.82
C THR A 258 0.13 7.08 -0.05
N TYR A 259 0.46 7.49 -1.29
CA TYR A 259 -0.45 8.21 -2.19
C TYR A 259 -0.45 7.58 -3.58
N THR A 260 -1.53 7.81 -4.33
CA THR A 260 -1.55 7.46 -5.75
C THR A 260 -0.68 8.42 -6.55
N HIS A 261 0.37 7.90 -7.19
CA HIS A 261 1.24 8.67 -8.08
C HIS A 261 0.74 8.56 -9.53
N LEU A 262 0.62 9.71 -10.19
CA LEU A 262 0.24 9.83 -11.59
C LEU A 262 1.35 10.54 -12.37
N LEU A 263 1.51 10.19 -13.65
CA LEU A 263 2.37 10.94 -14.56
C LEU A 263 1.88 12.39 -14.66
N GLU A 264 2.81 13.33 -14.84
CA GLU A 264 2.55 14.78 -14.79
C GLU A 264 1.38 15.22 -15.69
N GLY A 265 1.32 14.71 -16.93
CA GLY A 265 0.25 15.02 -17.88
C GLY A 265 -1.15 14.58 -17.40
N PRO A 266 -1.40 13.28 -17.19
CA PRO A 266 -2.64 12.79 -16.59
C PRO A 266 -2.99 13.43 -15.25
N HIS A 267 -2.00 13.66 -14.37
CA HIS A 267 -2.19 14.34 -13.10
C HIS A 267 -2.75 15.77 -13.29
N ALA A 268 -2.11 16.58 -14.13
CA ALA A 268 -2.56 17.95 -14.41
C ALA A 268 -3.96 17.98 -15.03
N GLN A 269 -4.27 17.03 -15.92
CA GLN A 269 -5.61 16.91 -16.51
C GLN A 269 -6.66 16.52 -15.46
N LEU A 270 -6.35 15.58 -14.57
CA LEU A 270 -7.23 15.15 -13.50
C LEU A 270 -7.56 16.32 -12.56
N VAL A 271 -6.54 17.01 -12.06
CA VAL A 271 -6.71 18.18 -11.17
C VAL A 271 -7.54 19.27 -11.86
N SER A 272 -7.26 19.57 -13.13
CA SER A 272 -8.04 20.55 -13.90
C SER A 272 -9.51 20.14 -14.08
N ALA A 273 -9.76 18.86 -14.39
CA ALA A 273 -11.10 18.33 -14.59
C ALA A 273 -11.91 18.32 -13.29
N ASP A 274 -11.28 17.97 -12.18
CA ASP A 274 -11.90 17.94 -10.85
C ASP A 274 -12.25 19.35 -10.35
N ILE A 275 -11.33 20.33 -10.48
CA ILE A 275 -11.63 21.73 -10.16
C ILE A 275 -12.83 22.23 -10.99
N LYS A 276 -12.87 21.93 -12.29
CA LYS A 276 -14.02 22.29 -13.15
C LYS A 276 -15.30 21.62 -12.69
N LEU A 277 -15.25 20.38 -12.22
CA LEU A 277 -16.41 19.65 -11.70
C LEU A 277 -16.94 20.31 -10.41
N VAL A 278 -16.06 20.65 -9.48
CA VAL A 278 -16.40 21.36 -8.24
C VAL A 278 -17.04 22.72 -8.55
N LEU A 279 -16.42 23.50 -9.44
CA LEU A 279 -16.95 24.81 -9.86
C LEU A 279 -18.34 24.69 -10.52
N ARG A 280 -18.57 23.66 -11.33
CA ARG A 280 -19.89 23.39 -11.93
C ARG A 280 -20.95 23.03 -10.90
N LYS A 281 -20.60 22.24 -9.88
CA LYS A 281 -21.51 21.92 -8.76
C LYS A 281 -21.87 23.17 -7.97
N ILE A 282 -20.88 24.02 -7.65
CA ILE A 282 -21.09 25.31 -6.99
C ILE A 282 -22.00 26.21 -7.83
N TRP A 283 -21.72 26.34 -9.13
CA TRP A 283 -22.52 27.15 -10.04
C TRP A 283 -23.98 26.67 -10.13
N ARG A 284 -24.20 25.35 -10.20
CA ARG A 284 -25.56 24.77 -10.17
C ARG A 284 -26.27 25.08 -8.85
N CYS A 285 -25.61 24.98 -7.71
CA CYS A 285 -26.19 25.35 -6.42
C CYS A 285 -26.58 26.83 -6.40
N LEU A 286 -25.73 27.72 -6.92
CA LEU A 286 -26.03 29.16 -7.01
C LEU A 286 -27.25 29.44 -7.91
N ILE A 287 -27.40 28.74 -9.03
CA ILE A 287 -28.59 28.87 -9.90
C ILE A 287 -29.85 28.42 -9.17
N LEU A 288 -29.83 27.23 -8.55
CA LEU A 288 -30.98 26.70 -7.83
C LEU A 288 -31.38 27.59 -6.66
N TRP A 289 -30.41 28.11 -5.92
CA TRP A 289 -30.65 29.05 -4.83
C TRP A 289 -31.25 30.37 -5.33
N LYS A 290 -30.75 30.92 -6.45
CA LYS A 290 -31.32 32.12 -7.08
C LYS A 290 -32.77 31.93 -7.52
N GLN A 291 -33.11 30.74 -8.03
CA GLN A 291 -34.49 30.40 -8.42
C GLN A 291 -35.41 30.23 -7.20
N SER A 292 -34.92 29.70 -6.09
CA SER A 292 -35.67 29.53 -4.84
C SER A 292 -35.98 30.86 -4.12
N HIS A 293 -35.09 31.86 -4.21
CA HIS A 293 -35.18 33.10 -3.41
C HIS A 293 -35.55 34.39 -4.20
N ASN A 294 -36.25 34.29 -5.33
CA ASN A 294 -36.83 35.45 -6.04
C ASN A 294 -35.85 36.64 -6.24
N GLY A 295 -34.60 36.36 -6.60
CA GLY A 295 -33.64 37.29 -7.24
C GLY A 295 -33.23 38.60 -6.54
N ALA A 296 -33.91 39.04 -5.47
CA ALA A 296 -33.83 40.42 -4.98
C ALA A 296 -32.89 40.62 -3.78
N THR A 297 -32.49 39.57 -3.07
CA THR A 297 -31.70 39.68 -1.82
C THR A 297 -30.19 39.51 -2.01
N PHE A 298 -29.74 38.88 -3.10
CA PHE A 298 -28.32 38.55 -3.29
C PHE A 298 -27.39 39.78 -3.39
N TRP A 299 -27.79 40.81 -4.14
CA TRP A 299 -26.94 41.99 -4.36
C TRP A 299 -26.94 42.97 -3.19
N LYS A 300 -27.94 42.91 -2.30
CA LYS A 300 -28.05 43.80 -1.13
C LYS A 300 -27.13 43.37 0.02
N GLU A 301 -26.86 42.06 0.16
CA GLU A 301 -26.02 41.53 1.24
C GLU A 301 -24.52 41.61 0.94
N ILE A 302 -24.13 41.54 -0.34
CA ILE A 302 -22.72 41.70 -0.77
C ILE A 302 -22.33 43.19 -0.83
N SER A 303 -23.25 44.08 -1.17
CA SER A 303 -22.99 45.53 -1.24
C SER A 303 -23.07 46.27 0.11
N GLY A 304 -23.64 45.64 1.16
CA GLY A 304 -23.89 46.27 2.46
C GLY A 304 -22.78 46.14 3.50
N ARG A 305 -21.76 45.29 3.29
CA ARG A 305 -20.63 45.15 4.24
C ARG A 305 -19.46 46.03 3.82
N ARG A 306 -19.24 47.13 4.55
CA ARG A 306 -18.01 47.92 4.49
C ARG A 306 -16.85 47.06 5.01
N TRP A 307 -16.10 46.45 4.09
CA TRP A 307 -14.82 45.83 4.41
C TRP A 307 -13.84 46.95 4.76
N ARG A 308 -13.46 47.03 6.04
CA ARG A 308 -12.44 47.99 6.48
C ARG A 308 -11.08 47.43 6.05
N SER A 309 -10.56 47.97 4.96
CA SER A 309 -9.22 47.68 4.44
C SER A 309 -8.18 48.36 5.31
N SER A 310 -7.32 47.58 5.94
CA SER A 310 -6.04 48.07 6.45
C SER A 310 -4.96 47.06 6.11
N LEU A 311 -4.47 47.13 4.87
CA LEU A 311 -3.15 46.66 4.45
C LEU A 311 -2.62 47.64 3.37
N PRO A 312 -1.29 47.82 3.28
CA PRO A 312 -0.69 48.88 2.48
C PRO A 312 -0.84 48.68 0.98
N GLU A 313 -0.86 49.83 0.32
CA GLU A 313 -1.00 50.10 -1.10
C GLU A 313 0.23 49.59 -1.88
N GLU A 314 0.00 48.68 -2.83
CA GLU A 314 0.52 48.74 -4.21
C GLU A 314 0.18 47.43 -4.94
N ALA A 315 -0.76 47.55 -5.88
CA ALA A 315 -1.09 46.52 -6.86
C ALA A 315 -0.67 47.03 -8.24
N GLN A 316 0.21 46.29 -8.92
CA GLN A 316 0.30 46.34 -10.37
C GLN A 316 0.06 44.94 -10.93
N ALA A 317 -0.92 44.85 -11.82
CA ALA A 317 -1.19 43.67 -12.62
C ALA A 317 -0.17 43.60 -13.76
N GLY A 318 0.75 42.65 -13.69
CA GLY A 318 1.64 42.30 -14.78
C GLY A 318 1.32 40.91 -15.32
N THR A 319 1.01 40.79 -16.60
CA THR A 319 0.96 39.52 -17.33
C THR A 319 2.38 38.97 -17.48
N ALA A 320 2.70 37.84 -16.85
CA ALA A 320 3.93 37.10 -17.12
C ALA A 320 3.75 36.23 -18.37
N LYS A 321 4.70 36.31 -19.30
CA LYS A 321 4.69 35.66 -20.63
C LYS A 321 4.78 34.13 -20.63
N ASP A 322 4.79 33.46 -19.47
CA ASP A 322 4.96 31.99 -19.38
C ASP A 322 3.78 31.32 -18.65
N GLY A 323 2.65 31.16 -19.37
CA GLY A 323 1.77 29.98 -19.31
C GLY A 323 1.29 29.38 -17.97
N ARG A 324 1.32 30.07 -16.83
CA ARG A 324 0.81 29.54 -15.55
C ARG A 324 -0.43 30.29 -15.04
N LEU A 325 -1.46 29.52 -14.70
CA LEU A 325 -2.67 29.98 -14.02
C LEU A 325 -2.35 30.22 -12.54
N VAL A 326 -2.37 31.47 -12.09
CA VAL A 326 -2.34 31.82 -10.67
C VAL A 326 -3.77 31.70 -10.14
N VAL A 327 -4.05 30.65 -9.35
CA VAL A 327 -5.29 30.59 -8.57
C VAL A 327 -5.07 31.42 -7.31
N LEU A 328 -5.55 32.68 -7.33
CA LEU A 328 -5.69 33.49 -6.13
C LEU A 328 -6.85 32.92 -5.30
N LEU A 329 -6.56 31.96 -4.42
CA LEU A 329 -7.39 31.69 -3.26
C LEU A 329 -7.14 32.84 -2.27
N LEU A 330 -7.87 33.94 -2.45
CA LEU A 330 -8.03 34.93 -1.39
C LEU A 330 -8.55 34.20 -0.16
N GLY A 331 -7.78 34.27 0.93
CA GLY A 331 -8.07 33.66 2.21
C GLY A 331 -9.39 34.14 2.80
N VAL A 332 -10.49 33.51 2.38
CA VAL A 332 -11.71 33.43 3.16
C VAL A 332 -11.55 32.19 4.01
N ARG A 333 -11.47 32.38 5.34
CA ARG A 333 -11.48 31.29 6.34
C ARG A 333 -12.44 30.18 5.90
N LEU A 334 -11.89 29.01 5.59
CA LEU A 334 -12.61 27.80 5.15
C LEU A 334 -13.74 27.36 6.12
N VAL A 335 -13.76 27.88 7.35
CA VAL A 335 -14.74 27.55 8.39
C VAL A 335 -16.15 28.06 8.01
N SER A 336 -16.27 29.20 7.33
CA SER A 336 -17.60 29.75 6.98
C SER A 336 -18.19 29.13 5.70
N PHE A 337 -17.35 28.59 4.82
CA PHE A 337 -17.79 27.92 3.59
C PHE A 337 -18.40 26.53 3.86
N PHE A 338 -17.89 25.83 4.89
CA PHE A 338 -18.48 24.58 5.36
C PHE A 338 -19.90 24.77 5.91
N CYS A 339 -20.15 25.86 6.65
CA CYS A 339 -21.51 26.21 7.09
C CYS A 339 -22.45 26.50 5.91
N PHE A 340 -21.98 27.16 4.86
CA PHE A 340 -22.78 27.46 3.67
C PHE A 340 -23.12 26.18 2.88
N PHE A 341 -22.18 25.24 2.81
CA PHE A 341 -22.36 23.94 2.17
C PHE A 341 -23.32 23.03 2.98
N GLN A 342 -23.22 23.02 4.31
CA GLN A 342 -24.16 22.31 5.18
C GLN A 342 -25.59 22.88 5.14
N LEU A 343 -25.74 24.20 4.98
CA LEU A 343 -27.05 24.82 4.82
C LEU A 343 -27.69 24.49 3.46
N CYS A 344 -26.91 24.51 2.37
CA CYS A 344 -27.40 24.11 1.05
C CYS A 344 -27.72 22.61 0.96
N CYS A 345 -26.91 21.73 1.56
CA CYS A 345 -27.19 20.29 1.55
C CYS A 345 -28.38 19.89 2.46
N ARG A 346 -28.62 20.60 3.59
CA ARG A 346 -29.81 20.34 4.43
C ARG A 346 -31.14 20.80 3.82
N LEU A 347 -31.10 21.64 2.80
CA LEU A 347 -32.31 22.13 2.11
C LEU A 347 -32.61 21.36 0.81
N LEU A 348 -31.76 20.40 0.42
CA LEU A 348 -31.85 19.65 -0.85
C LEU A 348 -31.82 18.12 -0.65
N CYS A 349 -31.98 17.62 0.58
CA CYS A 349 -32.28 16.21 0.90
C CYS A 349 -33.58 16.13 1.67
#